data_AF-K1SMZ6-F1
#
_entry.id   AF-K1SMZ6-F1
#
_cell.length_a   1.000
_cell.length_b   1.000
_cell.length_c   1.000
_cell.angle_alpha   90.00
_cell.angle_beta   90.00
_cell.angle_gamma   90.00
#
_symmetry.space_group_name_H-M   'P 1'
#
loop_
_entity.id
_entity.type
_entity.pdbx_description
1 polymer ?
#
loop_
_entity_poly.entity_id
_entity_poly.type
_entity_poly.pdbx_seq_one_letter_code
_entity_poly.pdbx_strand_id
1 'polypeptide(L)'
;MAIGVSCSADRNIKAKITEEGIFLEQLEKNPARFLPKEAPAMSPAVDIDLDQGMDKVREILSKYPIKTRLNLRGTLIVARDIAHARIKQMLDEGKPMPEYFKKHPIYYAGPAKTPKGMPSGSFGPTTAGRMDPYVDLFQEHGGSLIMLAKGNRSQQVTDACRKHGGFYLGSIGGPAAVLAKDSIKSVEVVDFPELGMEAVRKIYVENFPAFILVDDKGNDFFAQLKH
;
A
#
# COMPACT_ATOMS: atom_id res chain seq x y z
N MET A 1 -17.83 23.01 -14.93
CA MET A 1 -17.68 22.78 -13.47
C MET A 1 -16.39 22.02 -13.26
N ALA A 2 -15.48 22.53 -12.42
CA ALA A 2 -14.25 21.83 -12.04
C ALA A 2 -14.37 21.41 -10.56
N ILE A 3 -13.96 20.18 -10.25
CA ILE A 3 -13.96 19.64 -8.88
C ILE A 3 -12.52 19.26 -8.53
N GLY A 4 -12.04 19.73 -7.39
CA GLY A 4 -10.73 19.41 -6.84
C GLY A 4 -10.82 19.12 -5.35
N VAL A 5 -9.82 18.43 -4.80
CA VAL A 5 -9.79 18.03 -3.38
C VAL A 5 -8.41 18.34 -2.79
N SER A 6 -8.38 18.76 -1.52
CA SER A 6 -7.18 18.63 -0.68
C SER A 6 -7.28 17.31 0.10
N CYS A 7 -6.16 16.61 0.23
CA CYS A 7 -6.12 15.29 0.87
C CYS A 7 -5.69 15.40 2.34
N SER A 8 -5.56 14.27 3.05
CA SER A 8 -5.08 14.25 4.44
C SER A 8 -3.68 14.87 4.62
N ALA A 9 -2.90 14.98 3.54
CA ALA A 9 -1.65 15.74 3.50
C ALA A 9 -1.91 17.17 2.99
N ASP A 10 -2.84 17.89 3.63
CA ASP A 10 -3.18 19.28 3.33
C ASP A 10 -2.01 20.18 3.70
N ARG A 11 -1.29 20.65 2.67
CA ARG A 11 0.01 21.31 2.82
C ARG A 11 0.05 22.54 1.95
N ASN A 12 -0.36 23.65 2.53
CA ASN A 12 -0.26 24.98 1.97
C ASN A 12 0.27 25.95 3.04
N ILE A 13 0.98 26.99 2.63
CA ILE A 13 1.48 28.03 3.54
C ILE A 13 1.41 29.38 2.81
N LYS A 14 0.76 30.36 3.42
CA LYS A 14 0.77 31.74 2.91
C LYS A 14 2.07 32.44 3.32
N ALA A 15 2.54 33.34 2.49
CA ALA A 15 3.71 34.16 2.74
C ALA A 15 3.46 35.60 2.27
N LYS A 16 4.10 36.58 2.91
CA LYS A 16 4.16 37.97 2.43
C LYS A 16 5.53 38.58 2.70
N ILE A 17 5.94 39.49 1.84
CA ILE A 17 7.15 40.30 1.97
C ILE A 17 6.71 41.75 2.10
N THR A 18 7.26 42.47 3.07
CA THR A 18 6.97 43.89 3.33
C THR A 18 8.26 44.61 3.68
N GLU A 19 8.21 45.93 3.86
CA GLU A 19 9.36 46.71 4.37
C GLU A 19 9.85 46.23 5.75
N GLU A 20 8.97 45.60 6.54
CA GLU A 20 9.28 45.03 7.86
C GLU A 20 9.95 43.64 7.80
N GLY A 21 10.02 43.02 6.62
CA GLY A 21 10.68 41.72 6.40
C GLY A 21 9.79 40.65 5.77
N ILE A 22 10.15 39.39 6.03
CA ILE A 22 9.53 38.19 5.45
C ILE A 22 8.62 37.51 6.48
N PHE A 23 7.37 37.27 6.10
CA PHE A 23 6.36 36.67 6.95
C PHE A 23 5.85 35.37 6.34
N LEU A 24 5.70 34.36 7.18
CA LEU A 24 5.12 33.07 6.84
C LEU A 24 3.92 32.80 7.75
N GLU A 25 2.89 32.16 7.20
CA GLU A 25 1.74 31.67 7.96
C GLU A 25 2.19 30.69 9.05
N GLN A 26 1.70 30.94 10.27
CA GLN A 26 1.98 30.08 11.40
C GLN A 26 1.03 28.87 11.38
N LEU A 27 1.61 27.68 11.22
CA LEU A 27 0.89 26.42 11.39
C LEU A 27 0.89 25.95 12.85
N GLU A 28 0.04 24.97 13.15
CA GLU A 28 -0.01 24.31 14.45
C GLU A 28 1.32 23.63 14.80
N LYS A 29 1.82 23.86 16.03
CA LYS A 29 3.05 23.26 16.55
C LYS A 29 2.81 22.18 17.59
N ASN A 30 1.62 22.13 18.19
CA ASN A 30 1.20 21.12 19.16
C ASN A 30 -0.06 20.39 18.67
N PRO A 31 0.05 19.53 17.63
CA PRO A 31 -1.10 18.80 17.10
C PRO A 31 -1.68 17.77 18.09
N ALA A 32 -0.92 17.38 19.11
CA ALA A 32 -1.37 16.40 20.12
C ALA A 32 -2.62 16.88 20.89
N ARG A 33 -2.88 18.20 20.94
CA ARG A 33 -4.09 18.75 21.57
C ARG A 33 -5.40 18.32 20.90
N PHE A 34 -5.33 17.84 19.66
CA PHE A 34 -6.49 17.33 18.92
C PHE A 34 -6.69 15.82 19.10
N LEU A 35 -5.81 15.12 19.81
CA LEU A 35 -5.97 13.70 20.07
C LEU A 35 -7.10 13.45 21.09
N PRO A 36 -7.96 12.45 20.86
CA PRO A 36 -8.95 12.05 21.85
C PRO A 36 -8.25 11.47 23.09
N LYS A 37 -8.92 11.57 24.25
CA LYS A 37 -8.40 11.03 25.52
C LYS A 37 -8.22 9.51 25.48
N GLU A 38 -9.09 8.83 24.76
CA GLU A 38 -9.11 7.38 24.60
C GLU A 38 -9.16 7.01 23.13
N ALA A 39 -8.50 5.90 22.78
CA ALA A 39 -8.57 5.37 21.44
C ALA A 39 -9.97 4.78 21.15
N PRO A 40 -10.49 4.91 19.92
CA PRO A 40 -11.77 4.30 19.58
C PRO A 40 -11.68 2.77 19.67
N ALA A 41 -12.75 2.15 20.17
CA ALA A 41 -12.88 0.70 20.18
C ALA A 41 -12.87 0.17 18.74
N MET A 42 -12.06 -0.85 18.48
CA MET A 42 -11.95 -1.51 17.18
C MET A 42 -12.07 -3.02 17.37
N SER A 43 -12.77 -3.70 16.45
CA SER A 43 -12.79 -5.16 16.39
C SER A 43 -11.36 -5.70 16.33
N PRO A 44 -11.03 -6.81 17.01
CA PRO A 44 -9.69 -7.38 16.98
C PRO A 44 -9.23 -7.63 15.54
N ALA A 45 -7.95 -7.37 15.28
CA ALA A 45 -7.35 -7.68 13.98
C ALA A 45 -6.99 -9.17 13.94
N VAL A 46 -7.06 -9.76 12.75
CA VAL A 46 -6.52 -11.10 12.51
C VAL A 46 -5.04 -10.99 12.20
N ASP A 47 -4.20 -11.68 12.97
CA ASP A 47 -2.77 -11.74 12.71
C ASP A 47 -2.48 -12.64 11.51
N ILE A 48 -1.76 -12.10 10.52
CA ILE A 48 -1.35 -12.82 9.31
C ILE A 48 0.17 -12.81 9.22
N ASP A 49 0.76 -14.01 9.26
CA ASP A 49 2.17 -14.22 9.01
C ASP A 49 2.43 -14.46 7.51
N LEU A 50 2.99 -13.45 6.85
CA LEU A 50 3.24 -13.42 5.41
C LEU A 50 4.38 -14.35 4.98
N ASP A 51 5.24 -14.78 5.90
CA ASP A 51 6.40 -15.62 5.59
C ASP A 51 6.05 -17.12 5.62
N GLN A 52 4.78 -17.48 5.84
CA GLN A 52 4.28 -18.86 5.76
C GLN A 52 4.14 -19.42 4.33
N GLY A 53 4.42 -18.59 3.32
CA GLY A 53 4.29 -18.93 1.91
C GLY A 53 2.95 -18.50 1.31
N MET A 54 2.98 -18.09 0.03
CA MET A 54 1.85 -17.44 -0.65
C MET A 54 0.54 -18.26 -0.58
N ASP A 55 0.59 -19.56 -0.86
CA ASP A 55 -0.61 -20.40 -0.88
C ASP A 55 -1.25 -20.55 0.50
N LYS A 56 -0.43 -20.71 1.54
CA LYS A 56 -0.91 -20.80 2.92
C LYS A 56 -1.51 -19.48 3.38
N VAL A 57 -0.88 -18.35 3.03
CA VAL A 57 -1.43 -17.02 3.32
C VAL A 57 -2.79 -16.84 2.63
N ARG A 58 -2.92 -17.23 1.35
CA ARG A 58 -4.18 -17.17 0.60
C ARG A 58 -5.26 -18.07 1.22
N GLU A 59 -4.89 -19.28 1.65
CA GLU A 59 -5.82 -20.19 2.34
C GLU A 59 -6.34 -19.58 3.65
N ILE A 60 -5.47 -18.91 4.41
CA ILE A 60 -5.87 -18.20 5.63
C ILE A 60 -6.79 -17.02 5.29
N LEU A 61 -6.42 -16.18 4.31
CA LEU A 61 -7.22 -15.02 3.91
C LEU A 61 -8.62 -15.43 3.40
N SER A 62 -8.73 -16.56 2.69
CA SER A 62 -9.99 -17.08 2.15
C SER A 62 -11.01 -17.44 3.23
N LYS A 63 -10.57 -17.66 4.49
CA LYS A 63 -11.45 -17.95 5.64
C LYS A 63 -12.22 -16.72 6.13
N TYR A 64 -11.82 -15.52 5.72
CA TYR A 64 -12.37 -14.27 6.22
C TYR A 64 -13.10 -13.49 5.12
N PRO A 65 -14.22 -12.81 5.45
CA PRO A 65 -14.90 -11.95 4.51
C PRO A 65 -14.14 -10.64 4.27
N ILE A 66 -14.52 -9.92 3.20
CA ILE A 66 -14.21 -8.50 3.06
C ILE A 66 -14.60 -7.71 4.33
N LYS A 67 -13.97 -6.55 4.57
CA LYS A 67 -14.05 -5.72 5.79
C LYS A 67 -13.23 -6.24 6.97
N THR A 68 -12.74 -7.48 6.92
CA THR A 68 -11.93 -8.03 8.00
C THR A 68 -10.65 -7.21 8.19
N ARG A 69 -10.40 -6.78 9.43
CA ARG A 69 -9.17 -6.07 9.82
C ARG A 69 -8.04 -7.08 10.01
N LEU A 70 -6.89 -6.78 9.43
CA LEU A 70 -5.70 -7.61 9.44
C LEU A 70 -4.55 -6.89 10.13
N ASN A 71 -3.69 -7.68 10.76
CA ASN A 71 -2.42 -7.26 11.31
C ASN A 71 -1.31 -8.11 10.65
N LEU A 72 -0.59 -7.51 9.71
CA LEU A 72 0.37 -8.25 8.88
C LEU A 72 1.77 -8.22 9.52
N ARG A 73 2.43 -9.38 9.49
CA ARG A 73 3.84 -9.55 9.86
C ARG A 73 4.56 -10.35 8.78
N GLY A 74 5.76 -9.93 8.39
CA GLY A 74 6.60 -10.68 7.46
C GLY A 74 7.05 -9.86 6.27
N THR A 75 7.43 -10.54 5.20
CA THR A 75 8.02 -9.92 4.01
C THR A 75 6.97 -9.35 3.06
N LEU A 76 7.19 -8.13 2.60
CA LEU A 76 6.47 -7.51 1.48
C LEU A 76 7.46 -7.12 0.38
N ILE A 77 7.02 -7.26 -0.87
CA ILE A 77 7.70 -6.66 -2.02
C ILE A 77 7.01 -5.35 -2.37
N VAL A 78 7.79 -4.28 -2.47
CA VAL A 78 7.31 -2.96 -2.83
C VAL A 78 7.60 -2.73 -4.30
N ALA A 79 6.55 -2.44 -5.07
CA ALA A 79 6.65 -2.07 -6.47
C ALA A 79 5.46 -1.19 -6.84
N ARG A 80 5.67 -0.23 -7.75
CA ARG A 80 4.60 0.65 -8.25
C ARG A 80 4.81 0.96 -9.73
N ASP A 81 4.15 2.00 -10.22
CA ASP A 81 4.00 2.44 -11.62
C ASP A 81 5.13 1.98 -12.57
N ILE A 82 6.36 2.49 -12.44
CA ILE A 82 7.45 2.18 -13.40
C ILE A 82 7.92 0.72 -13.27
N ALA A 83 8.02 0.19 -12.05
CA ALA A 83 8.40 -1.21 -11.84
C ALA A 83 7.36 -2.17 -12.44
N HIS A 84 6.06 -1.88 -12.32
CA HIS A 84 5.01 -2.67 -12.97
C HIS A 84 5.11 -2.61 -14.49
N ALA A 85 5.33 -1.42 -15.05
CA ALA A 85 5.54 -1.27 -16.50
C ALA A 85 6.76 -2.07 -16.99
N ARG A 86 7.87 -2.06 -16.23
CA ARG A 86 9.08 -2.82 -16.55
C ARG A 86 8.85 -4.33 -16.49
N ILE A 87 8.15 -4.82 -15.46
CA ILE A 87 7.81 -6.24 -15.32
C ILE A 87 6.87 -6.67 -16.45
N LYS A 88 5.87 -5.85 -16.82
CA LYS A 88 5.03 -6.12 -17.98
C LYS A 88 5.86 -6.24 -19.26
N GLN A 89 6.77 -5.28 -19.51
CA GLN A 89 7.66 -5.34 -20.67
C GLN A 89 8.47 -6.65 -20.68
N MET A 90 8.98 -7.09 -19.53
CA MET A 90 9.68 -8.36 -19.43
C MET A 90 8.79 -9.55 -19.85
N LEU A 91 7.53 -9.59 -19.43
CA LEU A 91 6.57 -10.61 -19.86
C LEU A 91 6.30 -10.53 -21.36
N ASP A 92 6.12 -9.33 -21.91
CA ASP A 92 5.92 -9.11 -23.36
C ASP A 92 7.13 -9.60 -24.18
N GLU A 93 8.34 -9.54 -23.61
CA GLU A 93 9.59 -10.06 -24.17
C GLU A 93 9.77 -11.59 -23.95
N GLY A 94 8.78 -12.28 -23.38
CA GLY A 94 8.82 -13.71 -23.10
C GLY A 94 9.64 -14.12 -21.88
N LYS A 95 10.07 -13.16 -21.03
CA LYS A 95 10.75 -13.45 -19.77
C LYS A 95 9.75 -13.92 -18.72
N PRO A 96 10.16 -14.78 -17.76
CA PRO A 96 9.26 -15.22 -16.71
C PRO A 96 8.91 -14.09 -15.73
N MET A 97 7.75 -14.21 -15.08
CA MET A 97 7.40 -13.40 -13.92
C MET A 97 8.49 -13.51 -12.84
N PRO A 98 9.02 -12.38 -12.32
CA PRO A 98 10.04 -12.41 -11.28
C PRO A 98 9.61 -13.19 -10.04
N GLU A 99 10.52 -13.99 -9.50
CA GLU A 99 10.23 -14.86 -8.35
C GLU A 99 9.76 -14.09 -7.11
N TYR A 100 10.29 -12.88 -6.90
CA TYR A 100 9.87 -12.03 -5.80
C TYR A 100 8.40 -11.57 -5.94
N PHE A 101 7.85 -11.48 -7.17
CA PHE A 101 6.44 -11.17 -7.40
C PHE A 101 5.49 -12.33 -7.14
N LYS A 102 6.00 -13.57 -7.15
CA LYS A 102 5.22 -14.80 -6.89
C LYS A 102 5.23 -15.17 -5.41
N LYS A 103 6.37 -14.95 -4.74
CA LYS A 103 6.61 -15.44 -3.38
C LYS A 103 6.06 -14.54 -2.27
N HIS A 104 5.86 -13.25 -2.54
CA HIS A 104 5.51 -12.26 -1.51
C HIS A 104 4.37 -11.34 -1.96
N PRO A 105 3.53 -10.83 -1.03
CA PRO A 105 2.54 -9.83 -1.37
C PRO A 105 3.17 -8.54 -1.90
N ILE A 106 2.46 -7.87 -2.81
CA ILE A 106 2.95 -6.68 -3.50
C ILE A 106 2.35 -5.43 -2.87
N TYR A 107 3.19 -4.65 -2.19
CA TYR A 107 2.84 -3.38 -1.59
C TYR A 107 3.11 -2.23 -2.57
N TYR A 108 2.05 -1.53 -2.99
CA TYR A 108 2.21 -0.38 -3.87
C TYR A 108 2.56 0.86 -3.06
N ALA A 109 3.84 1.21 -3.03
CA ALA A 109 4.35 2.34 -2.28
C ALA A 109 5.68 2.86 -2.84
N GLY A 110 6.12 4.01 -2.35
CA GLY A 110 7.44 4.58 -2.62
C GLY A 110 7.96 5.28 -1.37
N PRO A 111 9.17 4.94 -0.88
CA PRO A 111 9.76 5.57 0.32
C PRO A 111 10.05 7.05 0.11
N ALA A 112 9.87 7.84 1.18
CA ALA A 112 10.67 9.05 1.38
C ALA A 112 12.12 8.70 1.82
N LYS A 113 13.02 9.68 1.79
CA LYS A 113 14.41 9.50 2.26
C LYS A 113 14.43 9.01 3.71
N THR A 114 15.27 8.01 3.99
CA THR A 114 15.44 7.44 5.33
C THR A 114 16.23 8.41 6.22
N PRO A 115 15.67 8.85 7.37
CA PRO A 115 16.42 9.62 8.36
C PRO A 115 17.58 8.81 8.95
N LYS A 116 18.66 9.49 9.34
CA LYS A 116 19.82 8.84 9.97
C LYS A 116 19.39 8.09 11.23
N GLY A 117 19.75 6.81 11.32
CA GLY A 117 19.44 5.95 12.47
C GLY A 117 18.01 5.40 12.52
N MET A 118 17.19 5.64 11.49
CA MET A 118 15.86 5.04 11.37
C MET A 118 15.85 3.87 10.37
N PRO A 119 14.97 2.87 10.55
CA PRO A 119 14.86 1.74 9.63
C PRO A 119 14.26 2.15 8.27
N SER A 120 13.42 3.19 8.24
CA SER A 120 12.73 3.64 7.03
C SER A 120 12.38 5.13 7.11
N GLY A 121 12.28 5.79 5.95
CA GLY A 121 11.58 7.07 5.84
C GLY A 121 10.07 6.88 5.77
N SER A 122 9.28 7.97 5.74
CA SER A 122 7.82 7.89 5.57
C SER A 122 7.45 7.01 4.36
N PHE A 123 6.58 6.02 4.56
CA PHE A 123 6.37 4.93 3.59
C PHE A 123 4.90 4.47 3.53
N GLY A 124 4.01 5.38 3.14
CA GLY A 124 2.59 5.10 3.00
C GLY A 124 2.22 4.45 1.65
N PRO A 125 1.00 3.88 1.55
CA PRO A 125 0.50 3.29 0.31
C PRO A 125 0.28 4.35 -0.76
N THR A 126 0.41 3.94 -2.03
CA THR A 126 -0.05 4.71 -3.19
C THR A 126 -1.41 4.21 -3.69
N THR A 127 -2.07 5.01 -4.55
CA THR A 127 -3.39 4.66 -5.11
C THR A 127 -3.31 3.36 -5.92
N ALA A 128 -4.11 2.37 -5.53
CA ALA A 128 -4.13 1.04 -6.13
C ALA A 128 -4.58 1.03 -7.59
N GLY A 129 -5.58 1.85 -7.91
CA GLY A 129 -6.23 1.92 -9.24
C GLY A 129 -5.28 2.07 -10.42
N ARG A 130 -4.11 2.71 -10.23
CA ARG A 130 -3.13 2.91 -11.31
C ARG A 130 -2.46 1.61 -11.77
N MET A 131 -2.48 0.57 -10.92
CA MET A 131 -1.92 -0.74 -11.22
C MET A 131 -2.98 -1.75 -11.66
N ASP A 132 -4.26 -1.36 -11.78
CA ASP A 132 -5.35 -2.27 -12.20
C ASP A 132 -5.09 -2.97 -13.54
N PRO A 133 -4.57 -2.31 -14.60
CA PRO A 133 -4.34 -2.96 -15.88
C PRO A 133 -3.32 -4.11 -15.88
N TYR A 134 -2.53 -4.26 -14.82
CA TYR A 134 -1.50 -5.29 -14.72
C TYR A 134 -1.99 -6.55 -13.98
N VAL A 135 -3.10 -6.48 -13.23
CA VAL A 135 -3.45 -7.50 -12.24
C VAL A 135 -3.73 -8.86 -12.87
N ASP A 136 -4.67 -8.94 -13.82
CA ASP A 136 -5.06 -10.23 -14.43
C ASP A 136 -3.86 -10.89 -15.11
N LEU A 137 -3.09 -10.11 -15.88
CA LEU A 137 -1.87 -10.58 -16.55
C LEU A 137 -0.85 -11.13 -15.55
N PHE A 138 -0.60 -10.41 -14.45
CA PHE A 138 0.41 -10.83 -13.48
C PHE A 138 -0.04 -12.09 -12.73
N GLN A 139 -1.31 -12.17 -12.36
CA GLN A 139 -1.88 -13.33 -11.68
C GLN A 139 -1.93 -14.57 -12.58
N GLU A 140 -2.19 -14.41 -13.87
CA GLU A 140 -2.08 -15.48 -14.87
C GLU A 140 -0.66 -16.08 -14.91
N HIS A 141 0.36 -15.26 -14.65
CA HIS A 141 1.76 -15.70 -14.54
C HIS A 141 2.19 -16.05 -13.10
N GLY A 142 1.23 -16.23 -12.19
CA GLY A 142 1.44 -16.62 -10.79
C GLY A 142 1.99 -15.53 -9.87
N GLY A 143 2.06 -14.27 -10.33
CA GLY A 143 2.53 -13.12 -9.57
C GLY A 143 1.39 -12.24 -9.05
N SER A 144 1.68 -11.34 -8.10
CA SER A 144 0.70 -10.34 -7.63
C SER A 144 -0.64 -10.91 -7.14
N LEU A 145 -0.61 -12.12 -6.55
CA LEU A 145 -1.79 -12.80 -6.01
C LEU A 145 -2.34 -12.11 -4.76
N ILE A 146 -1.48 -11.45 -3.97
CA ILE A 146 -1.90 -10.61 -2.85
C ILE A 146 -1.32 -9.22 -3.06
N MET A 147 -2.19 -8.22 -3.06
CA MET A 147 -1.83 -6.82 -3.33
C MET A 147 -2.18 -5.97 -2.12
N LEU A 148 -1.34 -5.00 -1.77
CA LEU A 148 -1.53 -4.10 -0.63
C LEU A 148 -1.35 -2.65 -1.10
N ALA A 149 -2.37 -1.80 -0.91
CA ALA A 149 -2.33 -0.40 -1.35
C ALA A 149 -3.44 0.43 -0.70
N LYS A 150 -3.83 1.58 -1.27
CA LYS A 150 -4.99 2.37 -0.81
C LYS A 150 -5.95 2.73 -1.95
N GLY A 151 -7.20 2.96 -1.58
CA GLY A 151 -8.28 3.38 -2.48
C GLY A 151 -9.09 2.21 -3.04
N ASN A 152 -10.23 2.52 -3.64
CA ASN A 152 -11.03 1.57 -4.39
C ASN A 152 -10.36 1.20 -5.73
N ARG A 153 -10.76 0.07 -6.29
CA ARG A 153 -10.24 -0.46 -7.56
C ARG A 153 -11.38 -0.69 -8.53
N SER A 154 -11.03 -0.90 -9.80
CA SER A 154 -11.99 -1.23 -10.85
C SER A 154 -12.44 -2.69 -10.78
N GLN A 155 -13.59 -2.99 -11.41
CA GLN A 155 -14.19 -4.33 -11.44
C GLN A 155 -13.24 -5.40 -11.99
N GLN A 156 -12.35 -5.04 -12.93
CA GLN A 156 -11.37 -5.97 -13.51
C GLN A 156 -10.49 -6.63 -12.44
N VAL A 157 -10.21 -5.95 -11.33
CA VAL A 157 -9.41 -6.50 -10.23
C VAL A 157 -10.21 -7.50 -9.42
N THR A 158 -11.49 -7.22 -9.17
CA THR A 158 -12.41 -8.15 -8.51
C THR A 158 -12.57 -9.43 -9.33
N ASP A 159 -12.71 -9.30 -10.65
CA ASP A 159 -12.84 -10.43 -11.55
C ASP A 159 -11.53 -11.25 -11.63
N ALA A 160 -10.37 -10.59 -11.69
CA ALA A 160 -9.07 -11.24 -11.66
C ALA A 160 -8.83 -12.00 -10.33
N CYS A 161 -9.10 -11.36 -9.20
CA CYS A 161 -8.99 -12.01 -7.88
C CYS A 161 -9.89 -13.24 -7.78
N ARG A 162 -11.13 -13.19 -8.31
CA ARG A 162 -12.02 -14.35 -8.37
C ARG A 162 -11.48 -15.46 -9.28
N LYS A 163 -10.94 -15.09 -10.44
CA LYS A 163 -10.40 -16.03 -11.44
C LYS A 163 -9.16 -16.77 -10.94
N HIS A 164 -8.27 -16.07 -10.25
CA HIS A 164 -6.95 -16.59 -9.87
C HIS A 164 -6.80 -16.87 -8.37
N GLY A 165 -7.85 -16.66 -7.58
CA GLY A 165 -7.82 -16.79 -6.12
C GLY A 165 -6.90 -15.75 -5.46
N GLY A 166 -6.96 -14.50 -5.91
CA GLY A 166 -6.18 -13.38 -5.41
C GLY A 166 -6.91 -12.53 -4.37
N PHE A 167 -6.18 -11.61 -3.74
CA PHE A 167 -6.69 -10.70 -2.71
C PHE A 167 -6.16 -9.28 -2.90
N TYR A 168 -7.01 -8.29 -2.62
CA TYR A 168 -6.58 -6.91 -2.43
C TYR A 168 -6.81 -6.48 -0.98
N LEU A 169 -5.71 -6.12 -0.35
CA LEU A 169 -5.63 -5.60 1.01
C LEU A 169 -5.51 -4.07 0.97
N GLY A 170 -6.39 -3.40 1.72
CA GLY A 170 -6.37 -1.95 1.89
C GLY A 170 -5.58 -1.53 3.12
N SER A 171 -4.54 -0.73 2.94
CA SER A 171 -3.89 0.01 4.02
C SER A 171 -4.48 1.42 4.14
N ILE A 172 -4.24 2.05 5.29
CA ILE A 172 -4.70 3.41 5.58
C ILE A 172 -3.82 4.39 4.81
N GLY A 173 -4.41 5.20 3.93
CA GLY A 173 -3.72 6.26 3.22
C GLY A 173 -3.52 7.48 4.12
N GLY A 174 -2.29 8.01 4.19
CA GLY A 174 -1.97 9.22 4.96
C GLY A 174 -0.91 9.05 6.05
N PRO A 175 -1.05 8.12 7.02
CA PRO A 175 -0.17 8.02 8.20
C PRO A 175 1.20 7.37 7.91
N ALA A 176 1.89 7.84 6.87
CA ALA A 176 3.15 7.26 6.36
C ALA A 176 4.31 7.28 7.38
N ALA A 177 4.37 8.31 8.24
CA ALA A 177 5.40 8.42 9.27
C ALA A 177 5.20 7.41 10.41
N VAL A 178 3.96 7.16 10.81
CA VAL A 178 3.61 6.16 11.83
C VAL A 178 3.91 4.75 11.32
N LEU A 179 3.51 4.43 10.08
CA LEU A 179 3.86 3.15 9.45
C LEU A 179 5.37 2.91 9.39
N ALA A 180 6.14 3.94 9.02
CA ALA A 180 7.60 3.84 8.94
C ALA A 180 8.26 3.63 10.32
N LYS A 181 7.75 4.30 11.36
CA LYS A 181 8.30 4.22 12.71
C LYS A 181 7.95 2.90 13.39
N ASP A 182 6.67 2.51 13.31
CA ASP A 182 6.13 1.48 14.17
C ASP A 182 6.04 0.12 13.45
N SER A 183 5.85 0.10 12.12
CA SER A 183 5.60 -1.13 11.38
C SER A 183 6.75 -1.60 10.49
N ILE A 184 7.53 -0.72 9.87
CA ILE A 184 8.59 -1.11 8.92
C ILE A 184 9.92 -1.29 9.65
N LYS A 185 10.51 -2.48 9.57
CA LYS A 185 11.73 -2.85 10.30
C LYS A 185 12.98 -2.87 9.44
N SER A 186 12.84 -3.11 8.14
CA SER A 186 13.95 -3.07 7.18
C SER A 186 13.46 -2.71 5.78
N VAL A 187 14.37 -2.12 4.98
CA VAL A 187 14.14 -1.78 3.58
C VAL A 187 15.40 -2.08 2.78
N GLU A 188 15.27 -2.92 1.76
CA GLU A 188 16.34 -3.33 0.84
C GLU A 188 15.89 -3.12 -0.60
N VAL A 189 16.75 -2.58 -1.46
CA VAL A 189 16.50 -2.52 -2.90
C VAL A 189 16.87 -3.88 -3.51
N VAL A 190 15.95 -4.51 -4.23
CA VAL A 190 16.15 -5.86 -4.79
C VAL A 190 16.14 -5.89 -6.31
N ASP A 191 15.55 -4.90 -6.97
CA ASP A 191 15.55 -4.80 -8.43
C ASP A 191 15.36 -3.36 -8.90
N PHE A 192 15.82 -3.07 -10.12
CA PHE A 192 15.74 -1.77 -10.80
C PHE A 192 16.25 -0.57 -9.95
N PRO A 193 17.48 -0.64 -9.37
CA PRO A 193 18.00 0.42 -8.49
C PRO A 193 18.05 1.80 -9.14
N GLU A 194 18.19 1.85 -10.46
CA GLU A 194 18.17 3.07 -11.28
C GLU A 194 16.86 3.86 -11.19
N LEU A 195 15.76 3.23 -10.77
CA LEU A 195 14.43 3.86 -10.66
C LEU A 195 14.24 4.67 -9.37
N GLY A 196 15.26 4.81 -8.53
CA GLY A 196 15.20 5.61 -7.31
C GLY A 196 14.07 5.13 -6.38
N MET A 197 13.13 6.03 -6.03
CA MET A 197 12.00 5.68 -5.16
C MET A 197 11.01 4.65 -5.76
N GLU A 198 11.08 4.40 -7.07
CA GLU A 198 10.25 3.40 -7.75
C GLU A 198 10.93 2.05 -7.97
N ALA A 199 12.20 1.90 -7.53
CA ALA A 199 12.88 0.61 -7.54
C ALA A 199 12.12 -0.44 -6.73
N VAL A 200 12.23 -1.71 -7.12
CA VAL A 200 11.62 -2.81 -6.36
C VAL A 200 12.37 -2.94 -5.04
N ARG A 201 11.62 -3.00 -3.93
CA ARG A 201 12.19 -3.17 -2.60
C ARG A 201 11.62 -4.37 -1.90
N LYS A 202 12.42 -4.98 -1.05
CA LYS A 202 11.98 -5.95 -0.05
C LYS A 202 11.94 -5.25 1.30
N ILE A 203 10.80 -5.32 1.98
CA ILE A 203 10.64 -4.78 3.33
C ILE A 203 10.18 -5.87 4.27
N TYR A 204 10.62 -5.79 5.52
CA TYR A 204 10.05 -6.57 6.61
C TYR A 204 9.13 -5.68 7.44
N VAL A 205 7.92 -6.16 7.70
CA VAL A 205 6.93 -5.43 8.49
C VAL A 205 6.47 -6.23 9.70
N GLU A 206 6.12 -5.52 10.75
CA GLU A 206 5.43 -6.04 11.93
C GLU A 206 4.26 -5.11 12.24
N ASN A 207 3.19 -5.66 12.78
CA ASN A 207 2.01 -4.88 13.18
C ASN A 207 1.48 -3.96 12.06
N PHE A 208 1.50 -4.40 10.80
CA PHE A 208 1.11 -3.57 9.67
C PHE A 208 -0.41 -3.66 9.44
N PRO A 209 -1.16 -2.55 9.58
CA PRO A 209 -2.62 -2.59 9.50
C PRO A 209 -3.11 -2.67 8.05
N ALA A 210 -4.03 -3.60 7.81
CA ALA A 210 -4.73 -3.71 6.53
C ALA A 210 -6.17 -4.19 6.70
N PHE A 211 -6.94 -4.18 5.61
CA PHE A 211 -8.30 -4.71 5.52
C PHE A 211 -8.45 -5.56 4.27
N ILE A 212 -9.22 -6.65 4.31
CA ILE A 212 -9.62 -7.35 3.09
C ILE A 212 -10.63 -6.47 2.35
N LEU A 213 -10.23 -5.92 1.20
CA LEU A 213 -11.09 -5.07 0.37
C LEU A 213 -11.68 -5.83 -0.81
N VAL A 214 -10.90 -6.71 -1.44
CA VAL A 214 -11.38 -7.66 -2.45
C VAL A 214 -10.90 -9.05 -2.06
N ASP A 215 -11.81 -10.03 -2.11
CA ASP A 215 -11.51 -11.43 -1.82
C ASP A 215 -11.41 -12.29 -3.09
N ASP A 216 -11.09 -13.55 -2.90
CA ASP A 216 -10.97 -14.60 -3.91
C ASP A 216 -12.33 -15.11 -4.45
N LYS A 217 -13.45 -14.51 -4.01
CA LYS A 217 -14.82 -14.96 -4.32
C LYS A 217 -15.58 -13.94 -5.17
N GLY A 218 -14.94 -12.81 -5.49
CA GLY A 218 -15.53 -11.71 -6.27
C GLY A 218 -16.30 -10.71 -5.42
N ASN A 219 -16.07 -10.66 -4.11
CA ASN A 219 -16.63 -9.63 -3.24
C ASN A 219 -15.71 -8.40 -3.22
N ASP A 220 -16.31 -7.21 -3.28
CA ASP A 220 -15.62 -5.92 -3.14
C ASP A 220 -16.31 -5.08 -2.06
N PHE A 221 -15.51 -4.61 -1.10
CA PHE A 221 -15.92 -3.69 -0.04
C PHE A 221 -16.68 -2.47 -0.56
N PHE A 222 -16.17 -1.81 -1.60
CA PHE A 222 -16.72 -0.56 -2.09
C PHE A 222 -17.95 -0.75 -2.98
N ALA A 223 -18.10 -1.91 -3.62
CA ALA A 223 -19.29 -2.24 -4.40
C ALA A 223 -20.55 -2.27 -3.53
N GLN A 224 -20.43 -2.65 -2.25
CA GLN A 224 -21.55 -2.67 -1.30
C GLN A 224 -21.97 -1.28 -0.80
N LEU A 225 -21.21 -0.23 -1.11
CA LEU A 225 -21.48 1.15 -0.69
C LEU A 225 -22.08 2.03 -1.79
N LYS A 226 -22.19 1.52 -3.02
CA LYS A 226 -22.82 2.24 -4.13
C LYS A 226 -24.33 2.21 -3.93
N HIS A 227 -24.88 3.36 -3.53
CA HIS A 227 -26.32 3.66 -3.60
C HIS A 227 -26.73 4.02 -5.02
#